data_AF-A0A4U5P1Z5-F1
#
_entry.id   AF-A0A4U5P1Z5-F1
#
_cell.length_a   1.000
_cell.length_b   1.000
_cell.length_c   1.000
_cell.angle_alpha   90.00
_cell.angle_beta   90.00
_cell.angle_gamma   90.00
#
_symmetry.space_group_name_H-M   'P 1'
#
loop_
_entity.id
_entity.type
_entity.pdbx_description
1 polymer ?
#
loop_
_entity_poly.entity_id
_entity_poly.type
_entity_poly.pdbx_seq_one_letter_code
_entity_poly.pdbx_strand_id
1 'polypeptide(L)'
;MRNHGNRLATILLIAKTADEGGGTVFPYLETTIQPEEGDIILWFNSDTRENREIDSVHGACPIKSGTKVALSLWIRQYPHQNIQSHTQSVYTSYQLDQVFRL
;
A
#
# COMPACT_ATOMS: atom_id res chain seq x y z
N MET A 1 -11.52 -17.26 3.08
CA MET A 1 -10.42 -16.26 3.06
C MET A 1 -9.41 -16.42 4.21
N ARG A 2 -9.23 -17.62 4.81
CA ARG A 2 -8.37 -17.83 5.99
C ARG A 2 -6.95 -18.31 5.70
N ASN A 3 -6.58 -18.54 4.44
CA ASN A 3 -5.40 -19.36 4.12
C ASN A 3 -4.12 -18.57 3.75
N HIS A 4 -4.14 -17.24 3.81
CA HIS A 4 -3.01 -16.40 3.34
C HIS A 4 -2.64 -15.25 4.29
N GLY A 5 -3.21 -15.22 5.51
CA GLY A 5 -3.00 -14.14 6.48
C GLY A 5 -3.60 -12.79 6.05
N ASN A 6 -3.28 -11.76 6.83
CA ASN A 6 -3.65 -10.37 6.54
C ASN A 6 -2.92 -9.77 5.32
N ARG A 7 -3.38 -8.59 4.86
CA ARG A 7 -2.71 -7.82 3.82
C ARG A 7 -1.46 -7.19 4.42
N LEU A 8 -0.30 -7.81 4.20
CA LEU A 8 0.99 -7.30 4.69
C LEU A 8 1.28 -5.89 4.16
N ALA A 9 1.15 -5.68 2.85
CA ALA A 9 1.47 -4.41 2.22
C ALA A 9 0.52 -4.10 1.06
N THR A 10 0.42 -2.82 0.74
CA THR A 10 -0.32 -2.33 -0.41
C THR A 10 0.64 -1.60 -1.33
N ILE A 11 0.61 -1.97 -2.60
CA ILE A 11 1.23 -1.24 -3.71
C ILE A 11 0.10 -0.59 -4.48
N LEU A 12 0.18 0.72 -4.68
CA LEU A 12 -0.76 1.50 -5.45
C LEU A 12 -0.02 2.16 -6.62
N LEU A 13 -0.20 1.60 -7.82
CA LEU A 13 0.31 2.20 -9.05
C LEU A 13 -0.67 3.26 -9.56
N ILE A 14 -0.17 4.44 -9.88
CA ILE A 14 -0.97 5.54 -10.42
C ILE A 14 -0.84 5.52 -11.95
N ALA A 15 -1.78 4.90 -12.64
CA ALA A 15 -1.76 4.83 -14.10
C ALA A 15 -2.20 6.15 -14.77
N LYS A 16 -3.00 6.95 -14.06
CA LYS A 16 -3.46 8.27 -14.51
C LYS A 16 -3.73 9.18 -13.31
N THR A 17 -3.34 10.44 -13.37
CA THR A 17 -3.68 11.45 -12.37
C THR A 17 -4.94 12.21 -12.75
N ALA A 18 -5.67 12.67 -11.73
CA ALA A 18 -6.71 13.68 -11.94
C ALA A 18 -6.09 15.04 -12.29
N ASP A 19 -6.88 15.92 -12.91
CA ASP A 19 -6.41 17.27 -13.26
C ASP A 19 -6.32 18.15 -12.00
N GLU A 20 -7.26 17.99 -11.06
CA GLU A 20 -7.24 18.65 -9.74
C GLU A 20 -7.71 17.71 -8.61
N GLY A 21 -6.96 17.69 -7.51
CA GLY A 21 -7.25 16.85 -6.34
C GLY A 21 -6.70 15.43 -6.46
N GLY A 22 -7.39 14.45 -5.87
CA GLY A 22 -7.07 13.04 -6.06
C GLY A 22 -5.80 12.53 -5.36
N GLY A 23 -5.25 13.25 -4.39
CA GLY A 23 -4.18 12.73 -3.52
C GLY A 23 -4.57 11.47 -2.74
N THR A 24 -3.61 10.85 -2.07
CA THR A 24 -3.82 9.75 -1.12
C THR A 24 -3.41 10.24 0.28
N VAL A 25 -4.37 10.39 1.18
CA VAL A 25 -4.15 10.91 2.54
C VAL A 25 -3.92 9.77 3.52
N PHE A 26 -2.95 9.96 4.43
CA PHE A 26 -2.65 9.11 5.59
C PHE A 26 -2.79 9.95 6.86
N PRO A 27 -3.99 9.99 7.48
CA PRO A 27 -4.28 10.95 8.55
C PRO A 27 -3.41 10.80 9.79
N TYR A 28 -3.04 9.59 10.20
CA TYR A 28 -2.20 9.39 11.40
C TYR A 28 -0.72 9.70 11.15
N LEU A 29 -0.28 9.66 9.89
CA LEU A 29 1.03 10.14 9.46
C LEU A 29 1.03 11.64 9.10
N GLU A 30 -0.12 12.30 9.23
CA GLU A 30 -0.32 13.72 8.89
C GLU A 30 0.20 14.09 7.49
N THR A 31 0.15 13.15 6.55
CA THR A 31 0.71 13.32 5.21
C THR A 31 -0.31 13.03 4.12
N THR A 32 -0.16 13.72 2.99
CA THR A 32 -0.92 13.47 1.78
C THR A 32 0.06 13.32 0.62
N ILE A 33 0.01 12.15 -0.03
CA ILE A 33 0.80 11.89 -1.22
C ILE A 33 0.01 12.41 -2.42
N GLN A 34 0.51 13.45 -3.07
CA GLN A 34 0.02 13.88 -4.37
C GLN A 34 0.85 13.18 -5.46
N PRO A 35 0.28 12.23 -6.21
CA PRO A 35 1.05 11.44 -7.16
C PRO A 35 1.14 12.09 -8.54
N GLU A 36 2.10 11.59 -9.32
CA GLU A 36 2.25 11.73 -10.77
C GLU A 36 1.87 10.42 -11.48
N GLU A 37 1.63 10.49 -12.79
CA GLU A 37 1.39 9.29 -13.61
C GLU A 37 2.65 8.43 -13.66
N GLY A 38 2.49 7.13 -13.39
CA GLY A 38 3.59 6.17 -13.27
C GLY A 38 4.04 5.89 -11.85
N ASP A 39 3.71 6.77 -10.88
CA ASP A 39 4.14 6.61 -9.49
C ASP A 39 3.66 5.30 -8.88
N ILE A 40 4.52 4.73 -8.04
CA ILE A 40 4.15 3.65 -7.14
C ILE A 40 4.14 4.17 -5.70
N ILE A 41 3.00 4.03 -5.03
CA ILE A 41 2.88 4.29 -3.60
C ILE A 41 2.86 2.96 -2.85
N LEU A 42 3.81 2.75 -1.94
CA LEU A 42 3.95 1.53 -1.15
C LEU A 42 3.85 1.84 0.34
N TRP A 43 3.08 1.04 1.07
CA TRP A 43 3.04 1.05 2.53
C TRP A 43 2.70 -0.34 3.09
N PHE A 44 3.01 -0.57 4.37
CA PHE A 44 2.68 -1.79 5.09
C PHE A 44 1.37 -1.60 5.87
N ASN A 45 0.46 -2.58 5.84
CA ASN A 45 -0.82 -2.51 6.57
C ASN A 45 -0.81 -3.31 7.89
N SER A 46 0.23 -4.12 8.12
CA SER A 46 0.35 -4.93 9.33
C SER A 46 1.80 -5.24 9.69
N ASP A 47 2.04 -5.49 10.97
CA ASP A 47 3.31 -6.03 11.47
C ASP A 47 3.48 -7.53 11.16
N THR A 48 4.63 -8.07 11.55
CA THR A 48 4.96 -9.51 11.41
C THR A 48 4.07 -10.44 12.23
N ARG A 49 3.27 -9.90 13.15
CA ARG A 49 2.33 -10.63 14.02
C ARG A 49 0.88 -10.48 13.56
N GLU A 50 0.67 -10.00 12.34
CA GLU A 50 -0.66 -9.74 11.74
C GLU A 50 -1.45 -8.62 12.40
N ASN A 51 -0.86 -7.85 13.32
CA ASN A 51 -1.53 -6.69 13.90
C ASN A 51 -1.62 -5.59 12.86
N ARG A 52 -2.79 -4.97 12.75
CA ARG A 52 -3.00 -3.83 11.86
C ARG A 52 -2.08 -2.67 12.25
N GLU A 53 -1.44 -2.08 11.25
CA GLU A 53 -0.71 -0.83 11.39
C GLU A 53 -1.69 0.35 11.35
N ILE A 54 -1.67 1.21 12.38
CA ILE A 54 -2.59 2.34 12.50
C ILE A 54 -2.20 3.45 11.53
N ASP A 55 -0.90 3.65 11.31
CA ASP A 55 -0.35 4.65 10.40
C ASP A 55 -0.68 4.35 8.93
N SER A 56 -1.04 3.10 8.64
CA SER A 56 -1.48 2.66 7.32
C SER A 56 -2.92 3.05 6.98
N VAL A 57 -3.68 3.66 7.89
CA VAL A 57 -5.02 4.14 7.57
C VAL A 57 -4.89 5.22 6.50
N HIS A 58 -5.66 5.08 5.44
CA HIS A 58 -5.57 5.95 4.28
C HIS A 58 -6.92 6.15 3.61
N GLY A 59 -7.01 7.18 2.78
CA GLY A 59 -8.15 7.46 1.93
C GLY A 59 -7.74 8.14 0.62
N ALA A 60 -8.59 8.04 -0.39
CA ALA A 60 -8.46 8.85 -1.59
C ALA A 60 -9.06 10.23 -1.33
N CYS A 61 -8.29 11.29 -1.53
CA CYS A 61 -8.80 12.66 -1.50
C CYS A 61 -9.81 12.88 -2.63
N PRO A 62 -10.79 13.78 -2.45
CA PRO A 62 -11.72 14.14 -3.52
C PRO A 62 -11.02 14.55 -4.80
N ILE A 63 -11.58 14.12 -5.93
CA ILE A 63 -11.21 14.61 -7.26
C ILE A 63 -12.12 15.79 -7.56
N LYS A 64 -11.54 16.95 -7.84
CA LYS A 64 -12.28 18.16 -8.18
C LYS A 64 -12.51 18.28 -9.68
N SER A 65 -11.55 17.83 -10.50
CA SER A 65 -11.66 17.78 -11.96
C SER A 65 -10.81 16.65 -12.55
N GLY A 66 -11.18 16.18 -13.75
CA GLY A 66 -10.49 15.09 -14.45
C GLY A 66 -10.81 13.69 -13.92
N THR A 67 -9.88 12.75 -14.08
CA THR A 67 -10.06 11.34 -13.67
C THR A 67 -8.74 10.73 -13.21
N LYS A 68 -8.73 10.15 -12.00
CA LYS A 68 -7.61 9.35 -11.49
C LYS A 68 -7.86 7.87 -11.78
N VAL A 69 -6.84 7.16 -12.25
CA VAL A 69 -6.86 5.69 -12.41
C VAL A 69 -5.70 5.13 -11.60
N ALA A 70 -6.01 4.24 -10.66
CA ALA A 70 -5.02 3.58 -9.82
C ALA A 70 -5.25 2.07 -9.78
N LEU A 71 -4.15 1.31 -9.71
CA LEU A 71 -4.17 -0.14 -9.61
C LEU A 71 -3.63 -0.55 -8.25
N SER A 72 -4.43 -1.31 -7.49
CA SER A 72 -4.04 -1.81 -6.18
C SER A 72 -3.55 -3.26 -6.28
N LEU A 73 -2.34 -3.51 -5.80
CA LEU A 73 -1.81 -4.83 -5.55
C LEU A 73 -1.66 -5.03 -4.03
N TRP A 74 -2.35 -6.03 -3.49
CA TRP A 74 -2.23 -6.41 -2.09
C TRP A 74 -1.29 -7.59 -1.92
N ILE A 75 -0.21 -7.38 -1.19
CA ILE A 75 0.71 -8.43 -0.78
C ILE A 75 0.15 -9.06 0.48
N ARG A 76 0.07 -10.39 0.50
CA ARG A 76 -0.39 -11.17 1.66
C ARG A 76 0.78 -11.73 2.43
N GLN A 77 0.60 -11.90 3.74
CA GLN A 77 1.67 -12.34 4.64
C GLN A 77 2.16 -13.75 4.36
N TYR A 78 1.25 -14.65 3.96
CA TYR A 78 1.63 -16.02 3.60
C TYR A 78 1.55 -16.22 2.09
N PRO A 79 2.54 -16.90 1.49
CA PRO A 79 2.54 -17.19 0.06
C PRO A 79 1.34 -18.05 -0.31
N HIS A 80 1.00 -18.02 -1.60
CA HIS A 80 0.05 -18.98 -2.13
C HIS A 80 0.65 -20.38 -2.02
N GLN A 81 -0.14 -21.39 -1.65
CA GLN A 81 0.35 -22.75 -1.34
C GLN A 81 1.16 -23.40 -2.47
N ASN A 82 0.94 -22.96 -3.70
CA ASN A 82 1.59 -23.48 -4.90
C ASN A 82 2.78 -22.62 -5.38
N ILE A 83 3.14 -21.57 -4.65
CA ILE A 83 4.27 -20.69 -4.97
C ILE A 83 5.33 -20.89 -3.89
N GLN A 84 6.37 -21.66 -4.19
CA GLN A 84 7.50 -21.89 -3.29
C GLN A 84 8.63 -20.90 -3.63
N SER A 85 9.10 -20.14 -2.65
CA SER A 85 10.34 -19.39 -2.78
C SER A 85 11.53 -20.29 -2.47
N HIS A 86 12.60 -20.21 -3.27
CA HIS A 86 13.88 -20.87 -2.95
C HIS A 86 14.64 -20.16 -1.83
N THR A 87 14.20 -18.97 -1.44
CA THR A 87 14.81 -18.16 -0.39
C THR A 87 14.09 -18.41 0.94
N GLN A 88 14.78 -19.08 1.87
CA GLN A 88 14.39 -19.15 3.27
C GLN A 88 15.05 -17.97 3.99
N SER A 89 14.34 -16.85 4.08
CA SER A 89 14.76 -15.73 4.94
C SER A 89 13.88 -15.69 6.17
N VAL A 90 14.54 -15.79 7.32
CA VAL A 90 13.95 -15.78 8.66
C VAL A 90 14.20 -14.36 9.22
N TYR A 91 13.09 -13.65 9.45
CA TYR A 91 12.99 -12.25 9.90
C TYR A 91 13.42 -11.16 8.93
N THR A 92 12.43 -10.52 8.30
CA THR A 92 12.54 -9.18 7.71
C THR A 92 11.90 -8.16 8.64
N SER A 93 12.70 -7.26 9.23
CA SER A 93 12.19 -6.04 9.82
C SER A 93 11.94 -5.02 8.71
N TYR A 94 10.72 -4.52 8.59
CA TYR A 94 10.34 -3.45 7.66
C TYR A 94 9.76 -2.27 8.45
N GLN A 95 9.87 -1.06 7.89
CA GLN A 95 9.37 0.16 8.51
C GLN A 95 7.85 0.26 8.30
N LEU A 96 7.12 0.41 9.39
CA LEU A 96 5.65 0.41 9.41
C LEU A 96 5.06 1.83 9.37
N ASP A 97 5.85 2.81 9.80
CA ASP A 97 5.51 4.23 9.95
C ASP A 97 5.82 5.05 8.69
N GLN A 98 5.94 4.41 7.53
CA GLN A 98 6.38 5.05 6.30
C GLN A 98 5.51 4.71 5.10
N VAL A 99 5.36 5.70 4.24
CA VAL A 99 4.78 5.58 2.91
C VAL A 99 5.86 5.96 1.91
N PHE A 100 6.18 5.03 1.01
CA PHE A 100 7.16 5.25 -0.03
C PHE A 100 6.45 5.69 -1.30
N ARG A 101 6.98 6.74 -1.94
CA ARG A 101 6.65 7.14 -3.31
C ARG A 101 7.88 6.84 -4.16
N LEU A 102 7.71 5.99 -5.17
CA LEU A 102 8.76 5.48 -6.06
C LEU A 102 8.44 5.85 -7.50
#